data_AF-A0A1V1PET7-F1
#
_entry.id   AF-A0A1V1PET7-F1
#
_cell.length_a   1.000
_cell.length_b   1.000
_cell.length_c   1.000
_cell.angle_alpha   90.00
_cell.angle_beta   90.00
_cell.angle_gamma   90.00
#
_symmetry.space_group_name_H-M   'P 1'
#
loop_
_entity.id
_entity.type
_entity.pdbx_description
1 polymer ?
#
loop_
_entity_poly.entity_id
_entity_poly.type
_entity_poly.pdbx_seq_one_letter_code
_entity_poly.pdbx_strand_id
1 'polypeptide(L)'
;MQYQKLRKIKSLYFSHMQVAERLSIRPESARVFCTRYVKNGLMVRIKKDIYVLAEKFERLRFEEQMQLANIIQVPSYISLTTALTYYGITTQIQQNYIESLSLKKKSSQIGKCD
;
A
#
# COMPACT_ATOMS: atom_id res chain seq x y z
N MET A 1 -20.53 -8.24 -11.39
CA MET A 1 -19.90 -8.20 -10.05
C MET A 1 -19.36 -6.81 -9.73
N GLN A 2 -19.50 -6.34 -8.49
CA GLN A 2 -19.00 -5.03 -8.03
C GLN A 2 -17.47 -4.89 -8.16
N TYR A 3 -16.73 -6.00 -8.16
CA TYR A 3 -15.29 -6.05 -8.39
C TYR A 3 -14.83 -5.35 -9.68
N GLN A 4 -15.61 -5.45 -10.77
CA GLN A 4 -15.27 -4.82 -12.05
C GLN A 4 -15.28 -3.27 -11.96
N LYS A 5 -16.06 -2.70 -11.04
CA LYS A 5 -16.05 -1.25 -10.80
C LYS A 5 -14.76 -0.79 -10.13
N LEU A 6 -14.15 -1.65 -9.30
CA LEU A 6 -12.91 -1.38 -8.59
C LEU A 6 -11.68 -1.52 -9.49
N ARG A 7 -11.71 -2.40 -10.49
CA ARG A 7 -10.63 -2.49 -11.51
C ARG A 7 -10.40 -1.18 -12.27
N LYS A 8 -11.41 -0.30 -12.34
CA LYS A 8 -11.28 1.03 -12.96
C LYS A 8 -10.50 2.04 -12.10
N ILE A 9 -10.12 1.69 -10.87
CA ILE A 9 -9.33 2.54 -9.99
C ILE A 9 -7.90 2.58 -10.52
N LYS A 10 -7.50 3.72 -11.07
CA LYS A 10 -6.13 3.93 -11.57
C LYS A 10 -5.09 4.07 -10.45
N SER A 11 -5.51 4.47 -9.25
CA SER A 11 -4.60 4.69 -8.12
C SER A 11 -3.89 3.40 -7.68
N LEU A 12 -2.65 3.52 -7.20
CA LEU A 12 -1.86 2.39 -6.74
C LEU A 12 -2.52 1.66 -5.57
N TYR A 13 -3.02 2.45 -4.62
CA TYR A 13 -3.76 2.00 -3.45
C TYR A 13 -5.01 2.88 -3.28
N PHE A 14 -5.89 2.48 -2.38
CA PHE A 14 -7.09 3.24 -2.05
C PHE A 14 -7.57 2.97 -0.62
N SER A 15 -8.37 3.89 -0.10
CA SER A 15 -9.01 3.80 1.22
C SER A 15 -10.42 3.24 1.15
N HIS A 16 -10.98 2.86 2.30
CA HIS A 16 -12.40 2.46 2.37
C HIS A 16 -13.35 3.59 1.95
N MET A 17 -12.98 4.85 2.15
CA MET A 17 -13.78 6.01 1.72
C MET A 17 -13.89 6.09 0.21
N GLN A 18 -12.78 5.88 -0.51
CA GLN A 18 -12.80 5.85 -1.98
C GLN A 18 -13.62 4.67 -2.52
N VAL A 19 -13.62 3.53 -1.80
CA VAL A 19 -14.50 2.40 -2.12
C VAL A 19 -15.97 2.79 -1.90
N ALA A 20 -16.27 3.48 -0.81
CA ALA A 20 -17.62 3.95 -0.50
C ALA A 20 -18.16 4.87 -1.60
N GLU A 21 -17.37 5.85 -2.01
CA GLU A 21 -17.68 6.79 -3.10
C GLU A 21 -17.91 6.04 -4.42
N ARG A 22 -16.99 5.14 -4.78
CA ARG A 22 -17.03 4.43 -6.07
C ARG A 22 -18.20 3.44 -6.20
N LEU A 23 -18.60 2.84 -5.08
CA LEU A 23 -19.71 1.90 -5.01
C LEU A 23 -21.04 2.56 -4.61
N SER A 24 -21.01 3.86 -4.26
CA SER A 24 -22.16 4.62 -3.75
C SER A 24 -22.81 3.93 -2.54
N ILE A 25 -21.97 3.50 -1.60
CA ILE A 25 -22.38 2.83 -0.35
C ILE A 25 -21.94 3.65 0.87
N ARG A 26 -22.52 3.34 2.04
CA ARG A 26 -22.11 3.97 3.30
C ARG A 26 -20.66 3.59 3.67
N PRO A 27 -19.88 4.49 4.30
CA PRO A 27 -18.50 4.21 4.72
C PRO A 27 -18.34 2.95 5.59
N GLU A 28 -19.29 2.70 6.49
CA GLU A 28 -19.32 1.54 7.38
C GLU A 28 -19.46 0.25 6.57
N SER A 29 -20.37 0.26 5.60
CA SER A 29 -20.57 -0.85 4.67
C SER A 29 -19.32 -1.07 3.80
N ALA A 30 -18.66 -0.01 3.36
CA ALA A 30 -17.41 -0.10 2.60
C ALA A 30 -16.27 -0.74 3.42
N ARG A 31 -16.21 -0.48 4.72
CA ARG A 31 -15.22 -1.12 5.61
C ARG A 31 -15.44 -2.62 5.73
N VAL A 32 -16.69 -3.05 5.90
CA VAL A 32 -17.06 -4.48 5.91
C VAL A 32 -16.78 -5.12 4.56
N PHE A 33 -17.10 -4.43 3.46
CA PHE A 33 -16.81 -4.86 2.10
C PHE A 33 -15.31 -5.10 1.89
N CYS A 34 -14.45 -4.14 2.27
CA CYS A 34 -13.00 -4.28 2.16
C CYS A 34 -12.51 -5.49 2.97
N THR A 35 -13.01 -5.67 4.18
CA THR A 35 -12.64 -6.80 5.04
C THR A 35 -13.01 -8.15 4.40
N ARG A 36 -14.21 -8.26 3.82
CA ARG A 36 -14.66 -9.46 3.10
C ARG A 36 -13.81 -9.75 1.87
N TYR A 37 -13.47 -8.73 1.10
CA TYR A 37 -12.70 -8.90 -0.13
C TYR A 37 -11.24 -9.23 0.16
N VAL A 38 -10.67 -8.71 1.25
CA VAL A 38 -9.37 -9.14 1.76
C VAL A 38 -9.41 -10.61 2.17
N LYS A 39 -10.45 -11.03 2.92
CA LYS A 39 -10.63 -12.45 3.30
C LYS A 39 -10.75 -13.38 2.08
N ASN A 40 -11.37 -12.90 1.00
CA ASN A 40 -11.52 -13.65 -0.24
C ASN A 40 -10.29 -13.57 -1.17
N GLY A 41 -9.20 -12.91 -0.77
CA GLY A 41 -7.98 -12.78 -1.57
C GLY A 41 -8.11 -11.85 -2.79
N LEU A 42 -9.20 -11.10 -2.92
CA LEU A 42 -9.41 -10.17 -4.05
C LEU A 42 -8.69 -8.83 -3.85
N MET A 43 -8.33 -8.53 -2.61
CA MET A 43 -7.64 -7.31 -2.19
C MET A 43 -6.55 -7.66 -1.18
N VAL A 44 -5.46 -6.91 -1.19
CA VAL A 44 -4.38 -6.99 -0.20
C VAL A 44 -4.48 -5.77 0.70
N ARG A 45 -4.52 -6.01 2.01
CA ARG A 45 -4.46 -4.94 3.01
C ARG A 45 -3.00 -4.67 3.34
N ILE A 46 -2.53 -3.47 2.99
CA ILE A 46 -1.14 -3.05 3.20
C ILE A 46 -0.95 -2.45 4.59
N LYS A 47 -1.89 -1.58 4.99
CA LYS A 47 -1.90 -0.91 6.30
C LYS A 47 -3.35 -0.66 6.73
N LYS A 48 -3.54 -0.07 7.91
CA LYS A 48 -4.85 0.45 8.31
C LYS A 48 -5.32 1.45 7.25
N ASP A 49 -6.49 1.15 6.69
CA ASP A 49 -7.16 1.96 5.67
C ASP A 49 -6.42 2.13 4.33
N ILE A 50 -5.51 1.20 4.01
CA ILE A 50 -4.77 1.21 2.76
C ILE A 50 -4.87 -0.18 2.14
N TYR A 51 -5.52 -0.24 0.99
CA TYR A 51 -5.78 -1.47 0.26
C TYR A 51 -5.27 -1.36 -1.17
N VAL A 52 -4.86 -2.50 -1.73
CA VAL A 52 -4.45 -2.67 -3.13
C VAL A 52 -5.25 -3.84 -3.70
N LEU A 53 -5.59 -3.80 -4.98
CA LEU A 53 -6.20 -4.97 -5.65
C LEU A 53 -5.17 -6.09 -5.77
N ALA A 54 -5.55 -7.33 -5.49
CA ALA A 54 -4.61 -8.47 -5.56
C ALA A 54 -3.93 -8.58 -6.95
N GLU A 55 -4.70 -8.49 -8.03
CA GLU A 55 -4.18 -8.50 -9.40
C GLU A 55 -3.16 -7.39 -9.68
N LYS A 56 -3.33 -6.21 -9.05
CA LYS A 56 -2.40 -5.08 -9.20
C LYS A 56 -1.16 -5.29 -8.34
N PHE A 57 -1.34 -5.84 -7.14
CA PHE A 57 -0.26 -6.14 -6.21
C PHE A 57 0.74 -7.14 -6.79
N GLU A 58 0.26 -8.17 -7.48
CA GLU A 58 1.09 -9.16 -8.17
C GLU A 58 1.87 -8.60 -9.36
N ARG A 59 1.40 -7.48 -9.94
CA ARG A 59 1.97 -6.87 -11.14
C ARG A 59 2.66 -5.53 -10.86
N LEU A 60 3.01 -5.27 -9.60
CA LEU A 60 3.66 -4.02 -9.22
C LEU A 60 5.03 -3.91 -9.88
N ARG A 61 5.24 -2.77 -10.56
CA ARG A 61 6.56 -2.40 -11.05
C ARG A 61 7.48 -2.04 -9.89
N PHE A 62 8.79 -2.11 -10.11
CA PHE A 62 9.78 -1.83 -9.08
C PHE A 62 9.57 -0.44 -8.42
N GLU A 63 9.25 0.58 -9.20
CA GLU A 63 8.97 1.92 -8.69
C GLU A 63 7.71 1.97 -7.83
N GLU A 64 6.69 1.21 -8.19
CA GLU A 64 5.43 1.13 -7.45
C GLU A 64 5.60 0.36 -6.14
N GLN A 65 6.46 -0.66 -6.12
CA GLN A 65 6.85 -1.37 -4.89
C GLN A 65 7.55 -0.42 -3.92
N MET A 66 8.47 0.42 -4.40
CA MET A 66 9.13 1.45 -3.58
C MET A 66 8.15 2.51 -3.08
N GLN A 67 7.20 2.96 -3.92
CA GLN A 67 6.12 3.84 -3.47
C GLN A 67 5.30 3.22 -2.35
N LEU A 68 5.00 1.92 -2.46
CA LEU A 68 4.26 1.18 -1.44
C LEU A 68 5.05 1.03 -0.14
N ALA A 69 6.35 0.75 -0.23
CA ALA A 69 7.26 0.68 0.93
C ALA A 69 7.26 2.00 1.71
N ASN A 70 7.26 3.14 1.01
CA ASN A 70 7.18 4.46 1.63
C ASN A 70 5.88 4.66 2.40
N ILE A 71 4.74 4.25 1.84
CA ILE A 71 3.44 4.34 2.50
C ILE A 71 3.40 3.51 3.80
N ILE A 72 4.04 2.34 3.80
CA ILE A 72 4.15 1.49 4.99
C ILE A 72 4.93 2.25 6.07
N GLN A 73 6.08 2.83 5.71
CA GLN A 73 7.01 3.46 6.65
C GLN A 73 7.52 4.85 6.20
N VAL A 74 6.69 5.89 6.37
CA VAL A 74 7.09 7.27 6.06
C VAL A 74 7.98 7.89 7.14
N PRO A 75 9.04 8.67 6.81
CA PRO A 75 9.69 8.76 5.51
C PRO A 75 10.70 7.62 5.33
N SER A 76 10.60 6.86 4.25
CA SER A 76 11.60 5.85 3.88
C SER A 76 12.39 6.29 2.65
N TYR A 77 13.71 6.19 2.71
CA TYR A 77 14.61 6.43 1.58
C TYR A 77 14.99 5.12 0.89
N ILE A 78 15.19 5.19 -0.43
CA ILE A 78 15.76 4.09 -1.23
C ILE A 78 17.19 3.88 -0.74
N SER A 79 17.53 2.67 -0.27
CA SER A 79 18.80 2.43 0.43
C SER A 79 19.29 0.99 0.22
N LEU A 80 20.50 0.70 0.72
CA LEU A 80 21.11 -0.64 0.70
C LEU A 80 21.13 -1.23 -0.72
N THR A 81 20.76 -2.50 -0.88
CA THR A 81 20.79 -3.20 -2.17
C THR A 81 19.78 -2.64 -3.15
N THR A 82 18.66 -2.09 -2.65
CA THR A 82 17.64 -1.45 -3.48
C THR A 82 18.19 -0.19 -4.14
N ALA A 83 19.01 0.61 -3.44
CA ALA A 83 19.69 1.76 -4.05
C ALA A 83 20.70 1.34 -5.11
N LEU A 84 21.52 0.32 -4.84
CA LEU A 84 22.49 -0.18 -5.81
C LEU A 84 21.79 -0.67 -7.09
N THR A 85 20.66 -1.37 -6.94
CA THR A 85 19.84 -1.82 -8.07
C THR A 85 19.21 -0.63 -8.81
N TYR A 86 18.63 0.32 -8.09
CA TYR A 86 17.97 1.49 -8.66
C TYR A 86 18.93 2.37 -9.50
N TYR A 87 20.17 2.54 -9.04
CA TYR A 87 21.20 3.29 -9.76
C TYR A 87 22.00 2.44 -10.75
N GLY A 88 21.66 1.17 -10.95
CA GLY A 88 22.35 0.28 -11.89
C GLY A 88 23.79 -0.08 -11.51
N ILE A 89 24.14 0.04 -10.22
CA ILE A 89 25.48 -0.25 -9.69
C ILE A 89 25.72 -1.76 -9.57
N THR A 90 24.66 -2.55 -9.33
CA THR A 90 24.74 -4.01 -9.24
C THR A 90 23.85 -4.68 -10.29
N THR A 91 24.32 -5.80 -10.83
CA THR A 91 23.53 -6.69 -11.70
C THR A 91 22.76 -7.74 -10.91
N GLN A 92 23.13 -7.97 -9.65
CA GLN A 92 22.46 -8.93 -8.80
C GLN A 92 21.27 -8.30 -8.09
N ILE A 93 20.09 -8.51 -8.66
CA ILE A 93 18.82 -7.95 -8.17
C ILE A 93 18.16 -8.93 -7.22
N GLN A 94 17.84 -8.48 -6.01
CA GLN A 94 17.01 -9.24 -5.08
C GLN A 94 15.55 -9.22 -5.54
N GLN A 95 14.95 -10.40 -5.71
CA GLN A 95 13.55 -10.51 -6.13
C GLN A 95 12.60 -10.43 -4.92
N ASN A 96 11.45 -9.79 -5.12
CA ASN A 96 10.36 -9.70 -4.14
C ASN A 96 10.75 -9.07 -2.79
N TYR A 97 11.81 -8.26 -2.76
CA TYR A 97 12.31 -7.63 -1.56
C TYR A 97 12.72 -6.19 -1.84
N ILE A 98 12.22 -5.26 -1.02
CA ILE A 98 12.55 -3.84 -1.09
C ILE A 98 13.16 -3.43 0.25
N GLU A 99 14.37 -2.91 0.19
CA GLU A 99 15.09 -2.35 1.31
C GLU A 99 14.94 -0.83 1.32
N SER A 100 14.65 -0.31 2.49
CA SER A 100 14.62 1.13 2.71
C SER A 100 15.04 1.46 4.13
N LEU A 101 15.70 2.61 4.29
CA LEU A 101 16.05 3.13 5.59
C LEU A 101 15.09 4.25 5.97
N SER A 102 14.67 4.25 7.22
CA SER A 102 13.81 5.30 7.78
C SER A 102 14.30 5.68 9.15
N LEU A 103 14.02 6.93 9.54
CA LEU A 103 14.25 7.35 10.91
C LEU A 103 13.28 6.62 11.84
N LYS A 104 13.79 6.20 13.01
CA LYS A 104 12.94 5.64 14.05
C LYS A 104 11.88 6.66 14.43
N LYS A 105 10.61 6.29 14.26
CA LYS A 105 9.50 7.12 14.72
C LYS A 105 9.58 7.19 16.24
N LYS A 106 9.76 8.39 16.77
CA LYS A 106 9.35 8.66 18.15
C LYS A 106 7.83 8.50 18.18
N SER A 107 7.30 7.69 19.08
CA SER A 107 5.86 7.72 19.37
C SER A 107 5.54 9.16 19.72
N SER A 108 4.72 9.83 18.92
CA SER A 108 4.19 11.13 19.29
C SER A 108 3.53 10.95 20.65
N GLN A 109 4.16 11.46 21.71
CA GLN A 109 3.44 11.79 22.91
C GLN A 109 2.49 12.90 22.47
N ILE A 110 1.30 12.50 22.02
CA ILE A 110 0.18 13.40 21.90
C ILE A 110 -0.01 13.88 23.33
N GLY A 111 0.29 15.16 23.57
CA GLY A 111 0.29 15.76 24.90
C GLY A 111 -1.00 15.38 25.63
N LYS A 112 -0.84 14.69 26.76
CA LYS A 112 -1.79 14.84 27.85
C LYS A 112 -1.60 16.27 28.34
N CYS A 113 -2.46 17.16 27.89
CA CYS A 113 -2.76 18.35 28.68
C CYS A 113 -3.76 17.87 29.73
N ASP A 114 -3.26 17.65 30.94
CA ASP A 114 -4.08 17.63 32.15
C ASP A 114 -4.38 19.09 32.57
#